data_AF-A0A349MN05-F1
#
_entry.id   AF-A0A349MN05-F1
#
_cell.length_a   1.000
_cell.length_b   1.000
_cell.length_c   1.000
_cell.angle_alpha   90.00
_cell.angle_beta   90.00
_cell.angle_gamma   90.00
#
_symmetry.space_group_name_H-M   'P 1'
#
loop_
_entity.id
_entity.type
_entity.pdbx_description
1 polymer ?
#
loop_
_entity_poly.entity_id
_entity_poly.type
_entity_poly.pdbx_seq_one_letter_code
_entity_poly.pdbx_strand_id
1 'polypeptide(L)' 'HVLPTSGTSRFSSPLGVYDFQKRTSLIEVSESGARGLGLIAAKLAREEGLEAHARSAEKRFKS' A
#
# COMPACT_ATOMS: atom_id res chain seq x y z
N HIS A 1 5.48 29.70 -12.85
CA HIS A 1 4.23 30.39 -13.25
C HIS A 1 3.11 29.41 -13.64
N VAL A 2 3.41 28.12 -13.82
CA VAL A 2 2.36 27.11 -13.99
C VAL A 2 1.75 26.80 -12.62
N LEU A 3 0.50 27.23 -12.41
CA LEU A 3 -0.21 27.17 -11.13
C LEU A 3 -1.62 26.57 -11.31
N PRO A 4 -2.20 25.95 -10.26
CA PRO A 4 -3.58 25.49 -10.29
C PRO A 4 -4.56 26.66 -10.38
N THR A 5 -5.58 26.57 -11.23
CA THR A 5 -6.64 27.58 -11.42
C THR A 5 -8.01 27.03 -10.99
N SER A 6 -9.07 27.83 -11.11
CA SER A 6 -10.46 27.39 -10.78
C SER A 6 -10.64 26.85 -9.35
N GLY A 7 -9.93 27.42 -8.38
CA GLY A 7 -10.02 27.05 -6.95
C GLY A 7 -9.29 25.77 -6.53
N THR A 8 -8.62 25.09 -7.46
CA THR A 8 -7.92 23.81 -7.21
C THR A 8 -6.67 23.94 -6.34
N SER A 9 -6.18 25.15 -6.10
CA SER A 9 -5.05 25.44 -5.20
C SER A 9 -5.29 25.00 -3.74
N ARG A 10 -6.55 24.74 -3.35
CA ARG A 10 -6.89 24.17 -2.03
C ARG A 10 -6.40 22.74 -1.83
N PHE A 11 -6.16 21.99 -2.91
CA PHE A 11 -5.79 20.57 -2.87
C PHE A 11 -4.73 20.17 -3.89
N SER A 12 -4.34 21.07 -4.80
CA SER A 12 -3.29 20.86 -5.80
C SER A 12 -2.12 21.80 -5.56
N SER A 13 -0.91 21.32 -5.82
CA SER A 13 0.31 22.13 -5.75
C SER A 13 0.64 22.78 -7.11
N PRO A 14 1.41 23.87 -7.16
CA PRO A 14 2.10 24.34 -8.36
C PRO A 14 2.86 23.23 -9.08
N LEU A 15 2.98 23.32 -10.41
CA LEU A 15 3.83 22.40 -11.17
C LEU A 15 5.28 22.53 -10.67
N GLY A 16 5.87 21.41 -10.30
CA GLY A 16 7.23 21.29 -9.82
C GLY A 16 7.86 19.96 -10.23
N VAL A 17 9.04 19.69 -9.66
CA VAL A 17 9.84 18.51 -10.05
C VAL A 17 9.12 17.19 -9.73
N TYR A 18 8.27 17.15 -8.71
CA TYR A 18 7.54 15.94 -8.31
C TYR A 18 6.48 15.50 -9.32
N ASP A 19 5.93 16.41 -10.13
CA ASP A 19 4.95 16.06 -11.17
C ASP A 19 5.56 15.21 -12.29
N PHE A 20 6.89 15.24 -12.42
CA PHE A 20 7.65 14.48 -13.41
C PHE A 20 8.30 13.22 -12.82
N GLN A 21 8.03 12.90 -11.55
CA GLN A 21 8.56 11.73 -10.87
C GLN A 21 7.43 10.77 -10.50
N LYS A 22 7.74 9.46 -10.48
CA LYS A 22 6.88 8.45 -9.87
C LYS A 22 7.48 8.04 -8.54
N ARG A 23 6.68 8.13 -7.48
CA ARG A 23 7.09 7.69 -6.14
C ARG A 23 6.61 6.26 -5.91
N THR A 24 7.56 5.35 -5.70
CA THR A 24 7.29 3.93 -5.43
C THR A 24 7.65 3.62 -3.99
N SER A 25 6.79 2.87 -3.30
CA SER A 25 7.07 2.33 -1.97
C SER A 25 7.75 0.97 -2.11
N LEU A 26 8.89 0.79 -1.46
CA LEU A 26 9.53 -0.51 -1.28
C LEU A 26 9.29 -0.98 0.14
N ILE A 27 8.76 -2.19 0.30
CA ILE A 27 8.42 -2.76 1.61
C ILE A 27 9.06 -4.14 1.69
N GLU A 28 9.85 -4.35 2.74
CA GLU A 28 10.42 -5.64 3.11
C GLU A 28 9.89 -6.04 4.48
N VAL A 29 9.64 -7.33 4.68
CA VAL A 29 9.21 -7.87 5.96
C VAL A 29 10.14 -9.02 6.34
N SER A 30 10.65 -9.01 7.57
CA SER A 30 11.41 -10.14 8.09
C SER A 30 10.52 -11.37 8.20
N GLU A 31 11.12 -12.56 8.25
CA GLU A 31 10.38 -13.79 8.49
C GLU A 31 9.56 -13.74 9.79
N SER A 32 10.16 -13.24 10.87
CA SER A 32 9.48 -13.05 12.16
C SER A 32 8.29 -12.09 12.06
N GLY A 33 8.45 -10.99 11.32
CA GLY A 33 7.37 -10.03 11.06
C GLY A 33 6.26 -10.64 10.20
N ALA A 34 6.61 -11.42 9.19
CA ALA A 34 5.66 -12.10 8.31
C ALA A 34 4.79 -13.11 9.06
N ARG A 35 5.34 -13.78 10.08
CA ARG A 35 4.56 -14.70 10.92
C ARG A 35 3.45 -14.01 11.70
N GLY A 36 3.76 -12.87 12.35
CA GLY A 36 2.78 -12.09 13.09
C GLY A 36 1.77 -11.39 12.17
N LEU A 37 2.27 -10.65 11.18
CA LEU A 37 1.42 -9.88 10.25
C LEU A 37 0.59 -10.79 9.33
N GLY A 38 1.10 -11.97 8.98
CA GLY A 38 0.39 -12.93 8.13
C GLY A 38 -0.93 -13.38 8.75
N LEU A 39 -0.99 -13.59 10.07
CA LEU A 39 -2.22 -13.97 10.77
C LEU A 39 -3.29 -12.87 10.66
N ILE A 40 -2.88 -11.62 10.87
CA ILE A 40 -3.77 -10.45 10.80
C ILE A 40 -4.26 -10.27 9.36
N ALA A 41 -3.34 -10.29 8.39
CA ALA A 41 -3.65 -10.15 6.98
C ALA A 41 -4.60 -11.25 6.47
N ALA A 42 -4.41 -12.51 6.91
CA ALA A 42 -5.29 -13.61 6.55
C ALA A 42 -6.71 -13.44 7.09
N LYS A 43 -6.86 -12.92 8.32
CA LYS A 43 -8.17 -12.62 8.90
C LYS A 43 -8.88 -11.53 8.10
N LEU A 44 -8.22 -10.39 7.86
CA LEU A 44 -8.78 -9.29 7.09
C LEU A 44 -9.22 -9.75 5.69
N ALA A 45 -8.34 -10.48 5.00
CA ALA A 45 -8.64 -10.98 3.66
C ALA A 45 -9.84 -11.93 3.62
N ARG A 46 -10.11 -12.73 4.68
CA ARG A 46 -11.32 -13.56 4.74
C ARG A 46 -12.59 -12.75 4.91
N GLU A 47 -12.56 -11.75 5.80
CA GLU A 47 -13.70 -10.84 6.01
C GLU A 47 -14.03 -10.03 4.74
N GLU A 48 -13.02 -9.76 3.91
CA GLU A 48 -13.18 -9.10 2.61
C GLU A 48 -13.52 -10.05 1.45
N GLY A 49 -13.62 -11.36 1.69
CA GLY A 49 -13.91 -12.38 0.66
C GLY A 49 -12.74 -12.70 -0.29
N LEU A 50 -11.52 -12.31 0.06
CA LEU A 50 -10.30 -12.46 -0.73
C LEU A 50 -9.49 -13.72 -0.35
N GLU A 51 -10.06 -14.90 -0.59
CA GLU A 51 -9.47 -16.19 -0.17
C GLU A 51 -8.03 -16.43 -0.67
N ALA A 52 -7.71 -16.02 -1.90
CA ALA A 52 -6.36 -16.16 -2.45
C ALA A 52 -5.32 -15.33 -1.68
N HIS A 53 -5.69 -14.12 -1.23
CA HIS A 53 -4.83 -13.27 -0.41
C HIS A 53 -4.64 -13.88 0.97
N ALA A 54 -5.71 -14.40 1.58
CA ALA A 54 -5.64 -15.08 2.87
C ALA A 54 -4.66 -16.27 2.82
N ARG A 55 -4.81 -17.16 1.83
CA ARG A 55 -3.93 -18.31 1.65
C ARG A 55 -2.48 -17.91 1.40
N SER A 56 -2.23 -16.84 0.65
CA SER A 56 -0.87 -16.34 0.43
C SER A 56 -0.23 -15.86 1.74
N ALA A 57 -0.98 -15.22 2.62
CA ALA A 57 -0.48 -14.79 3.93
C ALA A 57 -0.21 -15.99 4.85
N GLU A 58 -1.11 -16.98 4.87
CA GLU A 58 -0.97 -18.19 5.69
C GLU A 58 0.24 -19.05 5.33
N LYS A 59 0.59 -19.13 4.05
CA LYS A 59 1.78 -19.85 3.59
C LYS A 59 3.09 -19.33 4.20
N ARG A 60 3.10 -18.12 4.77
CA ARG A 60 4.29 -17.53 5.40
C ARG A 60 4.50 -17.95 6.86
N PHE A 61 3.54 -18.66 7.48
CA PHE A 61 3.67 -19.10 8.88
C PHE A 61 3.14 -20.50 9.18
N LYS A 62 2.45 -21.15 8.24
CA LYS A 62 2.05 -22.57 8.34
C LYS A 62 3.14 -23.56 7.85
N SER A 63 4.42 -23.16 7.90
CA SER A 63 5.54 -24.04 7.57
C SER A 63 5.99 -24.87 8.77
#